data_AF-A0A971HHR7-F1
#
_entry.id   AF-A0A971HHR7-F1
#
_cell.length_a   1.000
_cell.length_b   1.000
_cell.length_c   1.000
_cell.angle_alpha   90.00
_cell.angle_beta   90.00
_cell.angle_gamma   90.00
#
_symmetry.space_group_name_H-M   'P 1'
#
loop_
_entity.id
_entity.type
_entity.pdbx_description
1 polymer ?
#
loop_
_entity_poly.entity_id
_entity_poly.type
_entity_poly.pdbx_seq_one_letter_code
_entity_poly.pdbx_strand_id
1 'polypeptide(L)'
;MAMNNMMMADGGGSGGYGTKVDWIKLKEVGTDTVNYAQNDISSKIEELKNLKSQTVWEGEDKDKVMQQYDNLMNDLQKLAQMIAKYGAFTIGVADTYQNASTKIKNMMS
;
A
#
# COMPACT_ATOMS: atom_id res chain seq x y z
N MET A 1 12.41 33.57 -7.05
CA MET A 1 11.62 33.00 -8.16
C MET A 1 10.74 31.91 -7.57
N ALA A 2 9.45 32.20 -7.41
CA ALA A 2 8.46 31.26 -6.89
C ALA A 2 7.89 30.46 -8.07
N MET A 3 7.96 29.14 -8.01
CA MET A 3 7.29 28.27 -8.99
C MET A 3 5.83 28.12 -8.58
N ASN A 4 4.95 28.47 -9.52
CA ASN A 4 3.50 28.45 -9.39
C ASN A 4 2.97 27.04 -9.13
N ASN A 5 2.17 26.91 -8.06
CA ASN A 5 1.19 25.85 -7.88
C ASN A 5 0.18 25.89 -9.04
N MET A 6 0.24 24.94 -9.97
CA MET A 6 -0.90 24.63 -10.83
C MET A 6 -1.80 23.64 -10.11
N MET A 7 -2.79 24.18 -9.40
CA MET A 7 -4.03 23.47 -9.05
C MET A 7 -4.71 23.02 -10.35
N MET A 8 -4.84 21.71 -10.55
CA MET A 8 -5.85 21.14 -11.44
C MET A 8 -7.07 20.80 -10.60
N ALA A 9 -7.81 21.82 -10.19
CA ALA A 9 -9.19 21.68 -9.77
C ALA A 9 -10.04 21.81 -11.03
N ASP A 10 -10.61 20.72 -11.53
CA ASP A 10 -11.71 20.82 -12.48
C ASP A 10 -12.67 19.63 -12.39
N GLY A 11 -13.96 19.92 -12.26
CA GLY A 11 -15.02 18.96 -12.55
C GLY A 11 -16.05 18.63 -11.46
N GLY A 12 -16.56 19.62 -10.72
CA GLY A 12 -17.91 19.52 -10.15
C GLY A 12 -18.95 19.44 -11.27
N GLY A 13 -19.94 18.53 -11.15
CA GLY A 13 -21.01 18.39 -12.15
C GLY A 13 -21.88 17.15 -11.91
N SER A 14 -23.11 17.42 -11.47
CA SER A 14 -24.23 16.55 -11.12
C SER A 14 -24.90 15.86 -12.33
N GLY A 15 -25.28 14.59 -12.18
CA GLY A 15 -26.27 13.93 -13.02
C GLY A 15 -25.99 12.45 -13.29
N GLY A 16 -26.80 11.56 -12.71
CA GLY A 16 -27.08 10.22 -13.25
C GLY A 16 -26.09 9.09 -12.95
N TYR A 17 -26.47 8.22 -12.01
CA TYR A 17 -26.06 6.82 -11.79
C TYR A 17 -24.58 6.47 -11.81
N GLY A 18 -24.03 6.30 -10.61
CA GLY A 18 -22.70 5.76 -10.34
C GLY A 18 -21.92 6.71 -9.46
N THR A 19 -21.52 6.28 -8.27
CA THR A 19 -20.49 6.96 -7.50
C THR A 19 -19.32 7.22 -8.45
N LYS A 20 -19.03 8.48 -8.80
CA LYS A 20 -17.86 8.83 -9.60
C LYS A 20 -16.65 8.29 -8.84
N VAL A 21 -16.06 7.22 -9.35
CA VAL A 21 -14.85 6.66 -8.76
C VAL A 21 -13.76 7.71 -8.94
N ASP A 22 -13.33 8.29 -7.84
CA ASP A 22 -12.22 9.22 -7.79
C ASP A 22 -10.93 8.42 -7.93
N TRP A 23 -10.51 8.22 -9.17
CA TRP A 23 -9.33 7.42 -9.50
C TRP A 23 -8.04 8.04 -8.94
N ILE A 24 -8.01 9.35 -8.68
CA ILE A 24 -6.87 10.00 -8.01
C ILE A 24 -6.79 9.48 -6.57
N LYS A 25 -7.89 9.55 -5.82
CA LYS A 25 -7.95 9.03 -4.44
C LYS A 25 -7.67 7.54 -4.36
N LEU A 26 -8.18 6.74 -5.30
CA LEU A 26 -7.85 5.31 -5.33
C LEU A 26 -6.36 5.07 -5.55
N LYS A 27 -5.72 5.85 -6.42
CA LYS A 27 -4.28 5.75 -6.67
C LYS A 27 -3.47 6.15 -5.44
N GLU A 28 -3.88 7.21 -4.75
CA GLU A 28 -3.30 7.63 -3.46
C GLU A 28 -3.43 6.52 -2.42
N VAL A 29 -4.64 6.02 -2.16
CA VAL A 29 -4.88 4.92 -1.21
C VAL A 29 -4.07 3.68 -1.54
N GLY A 30 -4.02 3.29 -2.81
CA GLY A 30 -3.23 2.15 -3.25
C GLY A 30 -1.73 2.36 -3.04
N THR A 31 -1.23 3.57 -3.32
CA THR A 31 0.18 3.95 -3.11
C THR A 31 0.54 3.94 -1.63
N ASP A 32 -0.29 4.55 -0.78
CA ASP A 32 -0.12 4.56 0.67
C ASP A 32 -0.12 3.15 1.25
N THR A 33 -1.00 2.28 0.74
CA THR A 33 -1.06 0.86 1.15
C THR A 33 0.22 0.11 0.79
N VAL A 34 0.77 0.33 -0.41
CA VAL A 34 2.07 -0.24 -0.81
C VAL A 34 3.19 0.29 0.08
N ASN A 35 3.24 1.59 0.31
CA ASN A 35 4.24 2.24 1.15
C ASN A 35 4.18 1.73 2.59
N TYR A 36 2.99 1.57 3.16
CA TYR A 36 2.80 1.00 4.49
C TYR A 36 3.36 -0.43 4.59
N ALA A 37 3.06 -1.28 3.60
CA ALA A 37 3.61 -2.63 3.55
C ALA A 37 5.14 -2.65 3.42
N GLN A 38 5.70 -1.77 2.58
CA GLN A 38 7.13 -1.74 2.29
C GLN A 38 7.96 -1.08 3.39
N ASN A 39 7.47 -0.01 4.01
CA ASN A 39 8.24 0.78 4.96
C ASN A 39 7.93 0.38 6.39
N ASP A 40 6.66 0.40 6.79
CA ASP A 40 6.30 0.21 8.20
C ASP A 40 6.44 -1.24 8.62
N ILE A 41 5.91 -2.18 7.84
CA ILE A 41 6.00 -3.60 8.18
C ILE A 41 7.44 -4.10 8.06
N SER A 42 8.18 -3.69 7.02
CA SER A 42 9.59 -4.06 6.89
C SER A 42 10.44 -3.47 8.01
N SER A 43 10.19 -2.23 8.43
CA SER A 43 10.89 -1.62 9.57
C SER A 43 10.65 -2.42 10.85
N LYS A 44 9.40 -2.81 11.13
CA LYS A 44 9.07 -3.67 12.28
C LYS A 44 9.71 -5.05 12.22
N ILE A 45 9.80 -5.63 11.02
CA ILE A 45 10.53 -6.87 10.77
C ILE A 45 12.02 -6.71 11.12
N GLU A 46 12.65 -5.61 10.73
CA GLU A 46 14.06 -5.33 11.06
C GLU A 46 14.27 -5.08 12.56
N GLU A 47 13.35 -4.36 13.22
CA GLU A 47 13.36 -4.20 14.68
C GLU A 47 13.32 -5.57 15.39
N LEU A 48 12.43 -6.47 14.96
CA LEU A 48 12.33 -7.83 15.51
C LEU A 48 13.58 -8.66 15.27
N LYS A 49 14.25 -8.51 14.11
CA LYS A 49 15.55 -9.16 13.83
C LYS A 49 16.64 -8.64 14.74
N ASN A 50 16.70 -7.34 14.97
CA ASN A 50 17.66 -6.72 15.87
C ASN A 50 17.42 -7.13 17.33
N LEU A 51 16.16 -7.20 17.77
CA LEU A 51 15.83 -7.71 19.10
C LEU A 51 16.25 -9.17 19.28
N LYS A 52 16.00 -10.02 18.27
CA LYS A 52 16.44 -11.43 18.28
C LYS A 52 17.95 -11.55 18.42
N SER A 53 18.72 -10.74 17.69
CA SER A 53 20.19 -10.82 17.69
C SER A 53 20.82 -10.31 18.99
N GLN A 54 20.15 -9.39 19.69
CA GLN A 54 20.60 -8.85 20.97
C GLN A 54 20.19 -9.70 22.18
N THR A 55 19.25 -10.62 22.00
CA THR A 55 18.73 -11.44 23.09
C THR A 55 19.43 -12.79 23.16
N VAL A 56 20.09 -13.05 24.29
CA VAL A 56 20.66 -14.37 24.60
C VAL A 56 19.55 -15.22 25.21
N TRP A 57 18.98 -16.11 24.40
CA TRP A 57 17.96 -17.07 24.83
C TRP A 57 18.63 -18.35 25.35
N GLU A 58 18.45 -18.63 26.64
CA GLU A 58 18.98 -19.81 27.32
C GLU A 58 17.84 -20.60 27.99
N GLY A 59 18.10 -21.88 28.31
CA GLY A 59 17.15 -22.76 28.98
C GLY A 59 16.38 -23.69 28.05
N GLU A 60 15.55 -24.55 28.64
CA GLU A 60 14.82 -25.64 27.98
C GLU A 60 13.81 -25.13 26.92
N ASP A 61 13.29 -23.91 27.10
CA ASP A 61 12.28 -23.33 26.21
C ASP A 61 12.87 -22.55 25.03
N LYS A 62 14.20 -22.42 24.93
CA LYS A 62 14.88 -21.69 23.84
C LYS A 62 14.36 -22.11 22.46
N ASP A 63 14.31 -23.41 22.21
CA ASP A 63 13.93 -23.92 20.88
C ASP A 63 12.47 -23.61 20.54
N LYS A 64 11.57 -23.63 21.54
CA LYS A 64 10.16 -23.25 21.36
C LYS A 64 10.02 -21.77 21.05
N VAL A 65 10.73 -20.91 21.77
CA VAL A 65 10.71 -19.45 21.54
C VAL A 65 11.26 -19.13 20.15
N MET A 66 12.35 -19.77 19.76
CA MET A 66 12.96 -19.61 18.43
C MET A 66 12.02 -20.06 17.32
N GLN A 67 11.33 -21.19 17.51
CA GLN A 67 10.31 -21.66 16.57
C GLN A 67 9.13 -20.69 16.45
N GLN A 68 8.64 -20.14 17.56
CA GLN A 68 7.56 -19.15 17.56
C GLN A 68 7.99 -17.85 16.88
N TYR A 69 9.23 -17.41 17.12
CA TYR A 69 9.81 -16.26 16.45
C TYR A 69 9.87 -16.46 14.93
N ASP A 70 10.39 -17.60 14.46
CA ASP A 70 10.50 -17.87 13.03
C ASP A 70 9.12 -17.96 12.35
N ASN A 71 8.12 -18.53 13.03
CA ASN A 71 6.72 -18.53 12.57
C ASN A 71 6.15 -17.11 12.45
N LEU A 72 6.34 -16.28 13.48
CA LEU A 72 5.89 -14.89 13.47
C LEU A 72 6.55 -14.10 12.32
N MET A 73 7.86 -14.28 12.11
CA MET A 73 8.56 -13.60 11.01
C MET A 73 8.01 -14.00 9.64
N ASN A 74 7.74 -15.29 9.45
CA ASN A 74 7.14 -15.78 8.20
C ASN A 74 5.73 -15.19 7.97
N ASP A 75 4.92 -15.09 9.01
CA ASP A 75 3.56 -14.56 8.91
C ASP A 75 3.56 -13.05 8.65
N LEU A 76 4.47 -12.29 9.28
CA LEU A 76 4.66 -10.86 9.01
C LEU A 76 5.11 -10.61 7.56
N GLN A 77 6.00 -11.43 7.02
CA GLN A 77 6.42 -11.34 5.62
C GLN A 77 5.25 -11.62 4.65
N LYS A 78 4.45 -12.66 4.92
CA LYS A 78 3.25 -12.96 4.12
C LYS A 78 2.23 -11.82 4.18
N LEU A 79 2.03 -11.25 5.37
CA LEU A 79 1.13 -10.12 5.58
C LEU A 79 1.58 -8.89 4.77
N ALA A 80 2.88 -8.54 4.82
CA ALA A 80 3.45 -7.45 4.04
C ALA A 80 3.21 -7.66 2.53
N GLN A 81 3.50 -8.86 2.03
CA GLN A 81 3.26 -9.21 0.62
C GLN A 81 1.78 -9.11 0.23
N MET A 82 0.88 -9.53 1.11
CA MET A 82 -0.56 -9.47 0.86
C MET A 82 -1.04 -8.02 0.80
N ILE A 83 -0.64 -7.17 1.75
CA ILE A 83 -1.02 -5.76 1.76
C ILE A 83 -0.47 -5.03 0.52
N ALA A 84 0.79 -5.29 0.16
CA ALA A 84 1.38 -4.73 -1.06
C ALA A 84 0.61 -5.15 -2.33
N LYS A 85 0.16 -6.41 -2.41
CA LYS A 85 -0.69 -6.89 -3.52
C LYS A 85 -2.03 -6.15 -3.59
N TYR A 86 -2.69 -5.91 -2.45
CA TYR A 86 -3.95 -5.14 -2.42
C TYR A 86 -3.74 -3.68 -2.82
N GLY A 87 -2.65 -3.05 -2.37
CA GLY A 87 -2.29 -1.70 -2.79
C GLY A 87 -2.06 -1.62 -4.30
N ALA A 88 -1.26 -2.54 -4.86
CA ALA A 88 -1.01 -2.63 -6.30
C ALA A 88 -2.28 -2.90 -7.11
N PHE A 89 -3.18 -3.76 -6.62
CA PHE A 89 -4.48 -3.99 -7.24
C PHE A 89 -5.31 -2.70 -7.29
N THR A 90 -5.34 -1.94 -6.19
CA THR A 90 -6.08 -0.67 -6.10
C THR A 90 -5.54 0.36 -7.09
N ILE A 91 -4.20 0.45 -7.24
CA ILE A 91 -3.55 1.29 -8.25
C ILE A 91 -3.98 0.86 -9.67
N GLY A 92 -3.97 -0.45 -9.97
CA GLY A 92 -4.38 -0.96 -11.27
C GLY A 92 -5.84 -0.64 -11.62
N VAL A 93 -6.73 -0.70 -10.64
CA VAL A 93 -8.13 -0.25 -10.79
C VAL A 93 -8.17 1.25 -11.09
N ALA A 94 -7.43 2.07 -10.35
CA ALA A 94 -7.36 3.51 -10.59
C ALA A 94 -6.87 3.85 -12.01
N ASP A 95 -5.80 3.20 -12.46
CA ASP A 95 -5.24 3.39 -13.81
C ASP A 95 -6.25 2.99 -14.90
N THR A 96 -7.04 1.93 -14.66
CA THR A 96 -8.10 1.49 -15.57
C THR A 96 -9.19 2.56 -15.71
N TYR A 97 -9.64 3.14 -14.58
CA TYR A 97 -10.61 4.24 -14.58
C TYR A 97 -10.07 5.49 -15.28
N GLN A 98 -8.82 5.87 -15.01
CA GLN A 98 -8.16 6.99 -15.66
C GLN A 98 -8.14 6.80 -17.18
N ASN A 99 -7.68 5.64 -17.66
CA ASN A 99 -7.60 5.32 -19.09
C ASN A 99 -8.97 5.32 -19.77
N ALA A 100 -9.99 4.77 -19.11
CA ALA A 100 -11.36 4.78 -19.63
C ALA A 100 -11.90 6.22 -19.77
N SER A 101 -11.70 7.04 -18.75
CA SER A 101 -12.11 8.45 -18.75
C SER A 101 -11.43 9.25 -19.87
N THR A 102 -10.11 9.09 -20.04
CA THR A 102 -9.36 9.73 -21.13
C THR A 102 -9.85 9.29 -22.50
N LYS A 103 -10.12 8.00 -22.69
CA LYS A 103 -10.64 7.47 -23.97
C LYS A 103 -12.01 8.05 -24.29
N ILE A 104 -12.91 8.10 -23.31
CA ILE A 104 -14.25 8.69 -23.49
C ILE A 104 -14.13 10.18 -23.85
N LYS A 105 -13.28 10.95 -23.15
CA LYS A 105 -13.05 12.36 -23.44
C LYS A 105 -12.56 12.57 -24.89
N ASN A 106 -11.62 11.77 -25.35
CA ASN A 106 -11.08 11.85 -26.71
C ASN A 106 -12.11 11.46 -27.79
N MET A 107 -13.09 10.61 -27.47
CA MET A 107 -14.17 10.26 -28.42
C MET A 107 -15.25 11.35 -28.51
N MET A 108 -15.35 12.23 -27.52
CA MET A 108 -16.34 13.32 -27.48
C MET A 108 -15.77 14.67 -27.98
N SER A 109 -14.49 14.71 -28.33
CA SER A 109 -13.77 15.88 -28.86
C SER A 109 -13.67 15.81 -30.38
#